data_AF-A0A662GFZ7-F1
#
_entry.id   AF-A0A662GFZ7-F1
#
_cell.length_a   1.000
_cell.length_b   1.000
_cell.length_c   1.000
_cell.angle_alpha   90.00
_cell.angle_beta   90.00
_cell.angle_gamma   90.00
#
_symmetry.space_group_name_H-M   'P 1'
#
loop_
_entity.id
_entity.type
_entity.pdbx_description
1 polymer ?
#
loop_
_entity_poly.entity_id
_entity_poly.type
_entity_poly.pdbx_seq_one_letter_code
_entity_poly.pdbx_strand_id
1 'polypeptide(L)'
;MNKGGFWRLYRKAERLINEGRVIEISPIMYYVIGDHGKYFVRIQNGRVKCMCDGYRKRKYCSHVLSVLLLMLREDYKYRMEAAIRNRLKKQFREIVKGNYLR
;
A
#
# COMPACT_ATOMS: atom_id res chain seq x y z
N MET A 1 8.08 8.17 18.47
CA MET A 1 6.68 7.68 18.39
C MET A 1 6.46 6.74 19.56
N ASN A 2 5.34 6.84 20.29
CA ASN A 2 5.04 5.91 21.40
C ASN A 2 4.63 4.53 20.85
N LYS A 3 4.67 3.48 21.69
CA LYS A 3 4.35 2.10 21.29
C LYS A 3 2.98 1.99 20.61
N GLY A 4 1.95 2.64 21.16
CA GLY A 4 0.60 2.62 20.60
C GLY A 4 0.49 3.26 19.20
N GLY A 5 1.20 4.36 18.97
CA GLY A 5 1.24 5.04 17.67
C GLY A 5 1.88 4.18 16.59
N PHE A 6 2.95 3.46 16.93
CA PHE A 6 3.61 2.53 16.00
C PHE A 6 2.66 1.41 15.58
N TRP A 7 2.01 0.73 16.53
CA TRP A 7 1.09 -0.37 16.22
C TRP A 7 -0.08 0.06 15.35
N ARG A 8 -0.62 1.26 15.56
CA ARG A 8 -1.68 1.82 14.70
C ARG A 8 -1.20 2.01 13.26
N LEU A 9 0.02 2.52 13.09
CA LEU A 9 0.62 2.74 11.78
C LEU A 9 0.95 1.42 11.08
N TYR A 10 1.48 0.44 11.82
CA TYR A 10 1.74 -0.92 11.35
C TYR A 10 0.47 -1.63 10.89
N ARG A 11 -0.60 -1.65 11.70
CA ARG A 11 -1.88 -2.24 11.31
C ARG A 11 -2.46 -1.60 10.05
N LYS A 12 -2.31 -0.28 9.90
CA LYS A 12 -2.72 0.41 8.67
C LYS A 12 -1.89 -0.05 7.48
N ALA A 13 -0.57 -0.20 7.62
CA ALA A 13 0.29 -0.71 6.55
C ALA A 13 -0.09 -2.14 6.13
N GLU A 14 -0.31 -3.04 7.09
CA GLU A 14 -0.76 -4.41 6.82
C GLU A 14 -2.10 -4.44 6.10
N ARG A 15 -3.06 -3.60 6.53
CA ARG A 15 -4.36 -3.50 5.88
C ARG A 15 -4.24 -3.08 4.42
N LEU A 16 -3.38 -2.11 4.11
CA LEU A 16 -3.14 -1.70 2.72
C LEU A 16 -2.64 -2.86 1.85
N ILE A 17 -1.78 -3.71 2.40
CA ILE A 17 -1.25 -4.89 1.70
C ILE A 17 -2.36 -5.94 1.51
N ASN A 18 -3.05 -6.31 2.59
CA ASN A 18 -4.08 -7.34 2.57
C ASN A 18 -5.30 -6.97 1.70
N GLU A 19 -5.55 -5.68 1.48
CA GLU A 19 -6.61 -5.20 0.59
C GLU A 19 -6.13 -4.98 -0.86
N GLY A 20 -4.88 -5.29 -1.17
CA GLY A 20 -4.36 -5.17 -2.53
C GLY A 20 -4.13 -3.71 -2.96
N ARG A 21 -3.85 -2.80 -2.03
CA ARG A 21 -3.76 -1.34 -2.25
C ARG A 21 -2.36 -0.80 -2.52
N VAL A 22 -1.31 -1.63 -2.48
CA VAL A 22 0.10 -1.27 -2.71
C VAL A 22 0.61 -1.87 -4.03
N ILE A 23 0.52 -1.14 -5.12
CA ILE A 23 0.82 -1.65 -6.47
C ILE A 23 2.26 -1.31 -6.84
N GLU A 24 3.08 -2.30 -7.18
CA GLU A 24 4.40 -2.07 -7.76
C GLU A 24 4.23 -1.61 -9.22
N ILE A 25 4.78 -0.44 -9.55
CA ILE A 25 4.78 0.09 -10.93
C ILE A 25 6.11 -0.24 -11.62
N SER A 26 7.20 -0.21 -10.85
CA SER A 26 8.56 -0.51 -11.30
C SER A 26 9.41 -0.87 -10.08
N PRO A 27 10.64 -1.38 -10.26
CA PRO A 27 11.54 -1.70 -9.15
C PRO A 27 11.86 -0.53 -8.20
N ILE A 28 11.59 0.72 -8.62
CA ILE A 28 11.88 1.93 -7.84
C ILE A 28 10.63 2.73 -7.46
N MET A 29 9.42 2.28 -7.83
CA MET A 29 8.21 3.09 -7.66
C MET A 29 6.97 2.23 -7.41
N TYR A 30 6.22 2.60 -6.38
CA TYR A 30 4.97 1.99 -5.97
C TYR A 30 3.85 3.03 -5.95
N TYR A 31 2.66 2.60 -6.32
CA TYR A 31 1.41 3.34 -6.20
C TYR A 31 0.59 2.79 -5.05
N VAL A 32 0.33 3.64 -4.06
CA VAL A 32 -0.35 3.26 -2.82
C VAL A 32 -1.68 3.98 -2.72
N ILE A 33 -2.76 3.21 -2.66
CA ILE A 33 -4.11 3.72 -2.44
C ILE A 33 -4.34 3.83 -0.94
N GLY A 34 -4.12 5.02 -0.38
CA GLY A 34 -4.41 5.32 1.01
C GLY A 34 -5.89 5.61 1.26
N ASP A 35 -6.23 5.91 2.52
CA ASP A 35 -7.62 6.23 2.90
C ASP A 35 -8.07 7.61 2.43
N HIS A 36 -7.12 8.53 2.22
CA HIS A 36 -7.39 9.93 1.87
C HIS A 36 -6.91 10.31 0.48
N GLY A 37 -6.52 9.32 -0.33
CA GLY A 37 -6.00 9.58 -1.67
C GLY A 37 -5.02 8.52 -2.15
N LYS A 38 -4.43 8.82 -3.30
CA LYS A 38 -3.46 7.95 -3.96
C LYS A 38 -2.09 8.62 -3.88
N TYR A 39 -1.07 7.83 -3.57
CA TYR A 39 0.25 8.36 -3.31
C TYR A 39 1.30 7.52 -4.02
N PHE A 40 2.32 8.18 -4.54
CA PHE A 40 3.52 7.50 -4.98
C PHE A 40 4.50 7.34 -3.82
N VAL A 41 5.10 6.15 -3.78
CA VAL A 41 6.25 5.83 -2.93
C VAL A 41 7.41 5.50 -3.85
N ARG A 42 8.52 6.20 -3.70
CA ARG A 42 9.72 6.06 -4.55
C ARG A 42 10.91 5.57 -3.73
N ILE A 43 11.73 4.72 -4.34
CA ILE A 43 13.03 4.32 -3.84
C ILE A 43 14.07 5.20 -4.53
N GLN A 44 14.84 5.96 -3.77
CA GLN A 44 15.87 6.85 -4.28
C GLN A 44 17.06 6.87 -3.32
N ASN A 45 18.26 6.56 -3.82
CA ASN A 45 19.51 6.56 -3.04
C ASN A 45 19.39 5.74 -1.75
N GLY A 46 18.85 4.52 -1.84
CA GLY A 46 18.64 3.63 -0.70
C GLY A 46 17.54 4.08 0.29
N ARG A 47 16.78 5.15 -0.02
CA ARG A 47 15.71 5.66 0.85
C ARG A 47 14.34 5.48 0.21
N VAL A 48 13.38 5.07 1.02
CA VAL A 48 11.96 4.98 0.62
C VAL A 48 11.24 6.26 1.04
N LYS A 49 10.71 7.00 0.05
CA LYS A 49 10.05 8.30 0.23
C LYS A 49 8.60 8.25 -0.23
N CYS A 50 7.69 8.86 0.51
CA CYS A 50 6.28 9.01 0.12
C CYS A 50 5.88 10.48 0.00
N MET A 51 4.94 10.78 -0.90
CA MET A 51 4.42 12.14 -1.12
C MET A 51 3.30 12.56 -0.15
N CYS A 52 2.82 11.68 0.74
CA CYS A 52 1.72 12.01 1.64
C CYS A 52 2.13 13.02 2.74
N ASP A 53 1.16 13.76 3.28
CA ASP A 53 1.41 14.73 4.35
C ASP A 53 2.02 14.10 5.60
N GLY A 54 1.56 12.90 5.95
CA GLY A 54 2.07 12.16 7.10
C GLY A 54 3.58 11.92 7.00
N TYR A 55 4.08 11.57 5.82
CA TYR A 55 5.50 11.41 5.57
C TYR A 55 6.22 12.76 5.49
N ARG A 56 5.65 13.77 4.81
CA ARG A 56 6.29 15.10 4.72
C ARG A 56 6.58 15.69 6.10
N LYS A 57 5.61 15.58 7.02
CA LYS A 57 5.68 16.08 8.41
C LYS A 57 6.59 15.25 9.30
N ARG A 58 6.52 13.91 9.24
CA ARG A 58 7.13 13.02 10.25
C ARG A 58 8.27 12.15 9.72
N LYS A 59 8.46 12.11 8.40
CA LYS A 59 9.35 11.19 7.67
C LYS A 59 9.01 9.70 7.81
N TYR A 60 7.82 9.38 8.33
CA TYR A 60 7.24 8.04 8.36
C TYR A 60 5.73 8.08 8.12
N CYS A 61 5.21 7.04 7.47
CA CYS A 61 3.78 6.84 7.24
C CYS A 61 3.50 5.35 6.95
N SER A 62 2.23 4.95 7.00
CA SER A 62 1.85 3.56 6.67
C SER A 62 2.14 3.18 5.21
N HIS A 63 2.18 4.14 4.27
CA HIS A 63 2.52 3.85 2.86
C HIS A 63 3.99 3.46 2.68
N VAL A 64 4.90 4.17 3.36
CA VAL A 64 6.33 3.80 3.34
C VAL A 64 6.52 2.46 4.06
N LEU A 65 5.88 2.29 5.21
CA LEU A 65 6.00 1.04 5.95
C LEU A 65 5.47 -0.16 5.15
N SER A 66 4.36 -0.01 4.42
CA SER A 66 3.85 -1.10 3.59
C SER A 66 4.80 -1.47 2.46
N VAL A 67 5.44 -0.48 1.81
CA VAL A 67 6.44 -0.76 0.77
C VAL A 67 7.69 -1.42 1.35
N LEU A 68 8.17 -0.94 2.51
CA LEU A 68 9.30 -1.57 3.20
C LEU A 68 9.01 -3.03 3.57
N LEU A 69 7.78 -3.33 4.03
CA LEU A 69 7.37 -4.71 4.28
C LEU A 69 7.44 -5.54 3.00
N LEU A 70 6.91 -5.07 1.87
CA LEU A 70 7.01 -5.81 0.60
C LEU A 70 8.45 -6.04 0.13
N MET A 71 9.32 -5.04 0.30
CA MET A 71 10.72 -5.11 -0.15
C MET A 71 11.56 -6.05 0.71
N LEU A 72 11.30 -6.09 2.02
CA LEU A 72 12.17 -6.78 2.99
C LEU A 72 11.61 -8.13 3.42
N ARG A 73 10.37 -8.45 3.07
CA ARG A 73 9.66 -9.66 3.54
C ARG A 73 8.91 -10.33 2.41
N GLU A 74 9.37 -11.52 2.03
CA GLU A 74 8.79 -12.31 0.93
C GLU A 74 7.35 -12.77 1.22
N ASP A 75 7.01 -13.08 2.47
CA ASP A 75 5.65 -13.44 2.88
C ASP A 75 4.64 -12.32 2.59
N TYR A 76 5.06 -11.06 2.72
CA TYR A 76 4.22 -9.91 2.39
C TYR A 76 4.02 -9.74 0.89
N LYS A 77 5.03 -10.08 0.08
CA LYS A 77 4.91 -10.06 -1.38
C LYS A 77 3.84 -11.05 -1.85
N TYR A 78 3.87 -12.28 -1.36
CA TYR A 78 2.85 -13.29 -1.66
C TYR A 78 1.43 -12.84 -1.23
N ARG A 79 1.30 -12.32 -0.01
CA ARG A 79 0.02 -11.76 0.50
C ARG A 79 -0.52 -10.66 -0.40
N MET A 80 0.36 -9.76 -0.85
CA MET A 80 -0.01 -8.64 -1.73
C MET A 80 -0.51 -9.13 -3.08
N GLU A 81 0.20 -10.04 -3.74
CA GLU A 81 -0.21 -10.59 -5.03
C GLU A 81 -1.57 -11.29 -4.95
N ALA A 82 -1.78 -12.11 -3.92
CA ALA A 82 -3.07 -12.74 -3.67
C ALA A 82 -4.19 -11.70 -3.45
N ALA A 83 -3.91 -10.64 -2.70
CA ALA A 83 -4.84 -9.56 -2.44
C ALA A 83 -5.21 -8.78 -3.72
N ILE A 84 -4.25 -8.47 -4.59
CA ILE A 84 -4.53 -7.85 -5.91
C ILE A 84 -5.46 -8.75 -6.72
N ARG A 85 -5.13 -10.05 -6.84
CA ARG A 85 -5.95 -11.01 -7.60
C ARG A 85 -7.38 -11.04 -7.08
N ASN A 86 -7.55 -11.09 -5.76
CA ASN A 86 -8.88 -11.10 -5.14
C ASN A 86 -9.66 -9.81 -5.39
N ARG A 87 -8.99 -8.65 -5.30
CA ARG A 87 -9.62 -7.36 -5.59
C ARG A 87 -10.04 -7.25 -7.05
N LEU A 88 -9.17 -7.63 -7.98
CA LEU A 88 -9.48 -7.63 -9.42
C LEU A 88 -10.63 -8.58 -9.74
N LYS A 89 -10.63 -9.81 -9.18
CA LYS A 89 -11.74 -10.75 -9.33
C LYS A 89 -13.06 -10.16 -8.84
N LYS A 90 -13.06 -9.47 -7.70
CA LYS A 90 -14.25 -8.80 -7.17
C LYS A 90 -14.73 -7.69 -8.11
N GLN A 91 -13.83 -6.81 -8.55
CA GLN A 91 -14.16 -5.73 -9.49
C GLN A 91 -14.68 -6.28 -10.82
N PHE A 92 -14.06 -7.32 -11.36
CA PHE A 92 -14.50 -7.99 -12.59
C PHE A 92 -15.91 -8.56 -12.45
N ARG A 93 -16.23 -9.21 -11.32
CA ARG A 93 -17.60 -9.70 -11.06
C ARG A 93 -18.63 -8.58 -11.03
N GLU A 94 -18.31 -7.43 -10.45
CA GLU A 94 -19.22 -6.28 -10.45
C GLU A 94 -19.42 -5.70 -11.86
N ILE A 95 -18.36 -5.64 -12.67
CA ILE A 95 -18.44 -5.23 -14.07
C ILE A 95 -19.36 -6.18 -14.86
N VAL A 96 -19.16 -7.49 -14.73
CA VAL A 96 -19.98 -8.51 -15.40
C VAL A 96 -21.46 -8.42 -15.00
N LYS A 97 -21.76 -8.03 -13.75
CA LYS A 97 -23.13 -7.80 -13.28
C LYS A 97 -23.73 -6.47 -13.75
N GLY A 98 -22.98 -5.62 -14.45
CA GLY A 98 -23.42 -4.28 -14.84
C GLY A 98 -23.33 -3.22 -13.73
N ASN A 99 -22.70 -3.53 -12.59
CA ASN A 99 -22.59 -2.64 -11.43
C ASN A 99 -21.33 -1.74 -11.48
N TYR A 100 -21.05 -1.10 -12.62
CA TYR A 100 -19.81 -0.33 -12.83
C TYR A 100 -19.98 1.21 -12.80
N LEU A 101 -21.23 1.70 -12.71
CA LEU A 101 -21.59 3.13 -12.70
C LEU A 101 -22.01 3.66 -11.32
N ARG A 102 -21.80 2.90 -10.24
CA ARG A 102 -22.05 3.36 -8.87
C ARG A 102 -20.77 3.81 -8.18
#